data_AF-A0A7C5I6I8-F1
#
_entry.id   AF-A0A7C5I6I8-F1
#
_cell.length_a   1.000
_cell.length_b   1.000
_cell.length_c   1.000
_cell.angle_alpha   90.00
_cell.angle_beta   90.00
_cell.angle_gamma   90.00
#
_symmetry.space_group_name_H-M   'P 1'
#
loop_
_entity.id
_entity.type
_entity.pdbx_description
1 polymer ?
#
loop_
_entity_poly.entity_id
_entity_poly.type
_entity_poly.pdbx_seq_one_letter_code
_entity_poly.pdbx_strand_id
1 'polypeptide(L)'
;MLDQRRLPAEEVYVACRDYREVAEAIRTMVIRGAPAIGVAAAMGVALGVRQADPSRLDEEFEEICRTLAATRPTAVNLFWAIERMRRVYEGVRGGSFGAVQATLLETALRMREEDIQVN
;
A
#
# COMPACT_ATOMS: atom_id res chain seq x y z
N MET A 1 -8.94 -7.38 -3.87
CA MET A 1 -8.17 -7.00 -5.07
C MET A 1 -8.59 -7.91 -6.21
N LEU A 2 -8.96 -7.38 -7.37
CA LEU A 2 -9.32 -8.21 -8.53
C LEU A 2 -8.07 -8.91 -9.08
N ASP A 3 -8.13 -10.22 -9.30
CA ASP A 3 -7.05 -11.01 -9.91
C ASP A 3 -7.06 -10.84 -11.43
N GLN A 4 -6.28 -9.89 -11.91
CA GLN A 4 -6.19 -9.56 -13.33
C GLN A 4 -5.59 -10.68 -14.19
N ARG A 5 -5.04 -11.74 -13.60
CA ARG A 5 -4.49 -12.90 -14.32
C ARG A 5 -5.58 -13.84 -14.80
N ARG A 6 -6.76 -13.80 -14.16
CA ARG A 6 -7.93 -14.64 -14.48
C ARG A 6 -8.83 -14.03 -15.55
N LEU A 7 -8.69 -12.72 -15.79
CA LEU A 7 -9.45 -12.03 -16.82
C LEU A 7 -8.97 -12.41 -18.24
N PRO A 8 -9.88 -12.42 -19.24
CA PRO A 8 -11.33 -12.15 -19.12
C PRO A 8 -12.16 -13.41 -18.77
N ALA A 9 -11.51 -14.57 -18.55
CA ALA A 9 -12.20 -15.84 -18.38
C ALA A 9 -13.01 -15.93 -17.07
N GLU A 10 -12.50 -15.34 -15.99
CA GLU A 10 -13.13 -15.39 -14.67
C GLU A 10 -12.82 -14.13 -13.85
N GLU A 11 -13.82 -13.64 -13.12
CA GLU A 11 -13.69 -12.53 -12.17
C GLU A 11 -13.47 -13.09 -10.75
N VAL A 12 -12.22 -13.06 -10.28
CA VAL A 12 -11.84 -13.59 -8.95
C VAL A 12 -11.23 -12.49 -8.09
N TYR A 13 -11.63 -12.42 -6.83
CA TYR A 13 -11.11 -11.46 -5.86
C TYR A 13 -10.16 -12.12 -4.86
N VAL A 14 -8.97 -11.55 -4.71
CA VAL A 14 -7.99 -11.89 -3.66
C VAL A 14 -8.16 -10.92 -2.50
N ALA A 15 -8.41 -11.46 -1.30
CA ALA A 15 -8.42 -10.70 -0.06
C ALA A 15 -7.00 -10.66 0.52
N CYS A 16 -6.40 -9.46 0.59
CA CYS A 16 -5.14 -9.23 1.29
C CYS A 16 -5.44 -8.76 2.71
N ARG A 17 -4.93 -9.47 3.71
CA ARG A 17 -5.15 -9.24 5.15
C ARG A 17 -3.98 -8.53 5.80
N ASP A 18 -2.79 -8.60 5.22
CA ASP A 18 -1.59 -7.88 5.67
C ASP A 18 -0.81 -7.29 4.49
N TYR A 19 0.23 -6.52 4.79
CA TYR A 19 1.08 -5.89 3.79
C TYR A 19 1.93 -6.91 2.98
N ARG A 20 2.16 -8.12 3.50
CA ARG A 20 2.93 -9.18 2.85
C ARG A 20 2.11 -9.84 1.75
N GLU A 21 0.82 -10.07 2.00
CA GLU A 21 -0.15 -10.54 1.01
C GLU A 21 -0.34 -9.49 -0.11
N VAL A 22 -0.36 -8.19 0.23
CA VAL A 22 -0.35 -7.12 -0.79
C VAL A 22 0.95 -7.16 -1.61
N ALA A 23 2.09 -7.29 -0.94
CA ALA A 23 3.38 -7.38 -1.62
C ALA A 23 3.43 -8.58 -2.59
N GLU A 24 2.87 -9.71 -2.18
CA GLU A 24 2.77 -10.91 -3.02
C GLU A 24 1.84 -10.71 -4.20
N ALA A 25 0.70 -10.04 -4.00
CA ALA A 25 -0.21 -9.71 -5.09
C ALA A 25 0.44 -8.80 -6.15
N ILE A 26 1.30 -7.86 -5.73
CA ILE A 26 2.08 -7.01 -6.64
C ILE A 26 3.15 -7.84 -7.38
N ARG A 27 3.91 -8.69 -6.68
CA ARG A 27 4.96 -9.55 -7.26
C ARG A 27 4.40 -10.51 -8.30
N THR A 28 3.31 -11.18 -7.96
CA THR A 28 2.68 -12.21 -8.80
C THR A 28 1.77 -11.66 -9.86
N MET A 29 1.66 -10.33 -9.98
CA MET A 29 0.83 -9.63 -10.95
C MET A 29 -0.68 -9.93 -10.83
N VAL A 30 -1.17 -10.29 -9.64
CA VAL A 30 -2.61 -10.24 -9.31
C VAL A 30 -3.13 -8.83 -9.61
N ILE A 31 -2.37 -7.81 -9.23
CA ILE A 31 -2.56 -6.42 -9.65
C ILE A 31 -1.41 -5.97 -10.56
N ARG A 32 -1.77 -5.24 -11.61
CA ARG A 32 -0.83 -4.64 -12.57
C ARG A 32 -1.43 -3.34 -13.14
N GLY A 33 -0.60 -2.60 -13.87
CA GLY A 33 -0.86 -1.22 -14.25
C GLY A 33 -0.16 -0.27 -13.27
N ALA A 34 0.61 0.70 -13.80
CA ALA A 34 1.45 1.54 -12.96
C ALA A 34 0.65 2.29 -11.88
N PRO A 35 -0.49 2.93 -12.18
CA PRO A 35 -1.25 3.65 -11.17
C PRO A 35 -1.87 2.72 -10.11
N ALA A 36 -2.48 1.60 -10.53
CA ALA A 36 -3.06 0.61 -9.65
C ALA A 36 -2.03 -0.03 -8.68
N ILE A 37 -0.79 -0.25 -9.13
CA ILE A 37 0.30 -0.71 -8.26
C ILE A 37 0.63 0.34 -7.19
N GLY A 38 0.65 1.63 -7.54
CA GLY A 38 0.85 2.71 -6.58
C GLY A 38 -0.22 2.73 -5.49
N VAL A 39 -1.50 2.67 -5.88
CA VAL A 39 -2.62 2.59 -4.93
C VAL A 39 -2.53 1.34 -4.06
N ALA A 40 -2.24 0.17 -4.64
CA ALA A 40 -2.10 -1.07 -3.90
C ALA A 40 -0.97 -0.97 -2.84
N ALA A 41 0.16 -0.36 -3.18
CA ALA A 41 1.26 -0.16 -2.25
C ALA A 41 0.88 0.77 -1.08
N ALA A 42 0.20 1.89 -1.36
CA ALA A 42 -0.28 2.79 -0.31
C ALA A 42 -1.25 2.08 0.65
N MET A 43 -2.18 1.29 0.12
CA MET A 43 -3.08 0.45 0.92
C MET A 43 -2.30 -0.59 1.74
N GLY A 44 -1.25 -1.18 1.16
CA GLY A 44 -0.34 -2.10 1.86
C GLY A 44 0.35 -1.45 3.06
N VAL A 45 0.84 -0.20 2.91
CA VAL A 45 1.44 0.56 4.02
C VAL A 45 0.43 0.78 5.13
N ALA A 46 -0.77 1.29 4.80
CA ALA A 46 -1.82 1.52 5.80
C ALA A 46 -2.24 0.23 6.52
N LEU A 47 -2.35 -0.88 5.78
CA LEU A 47 -2.72 -2.18 6.34
C LEU A 47 -1.63 -2.78 7.24
N GLY A 48 -0.35 -2.55 6.93
CA GLY A 48 0.77 -2.93 7.76
C GLY A 48 0.80 -2.15 9.07
N VAL A 49 0.69 -0.82 9.00
CA VAL A 49 0.65 0.04 10.20
C VAL A 49 -0.56 -0.27 11.09
N ARG A 50 -1.69 -0.65 10.49
CA ARG A 50 -2.87 -1.10 11.24
C ARG A 50 -2.58 -2.29 12.17
N GLN A 51 -1.60 -3.12 11.82
CA GLN A 51 -1.25 -4.36 12.52
C GLN A 51 0.08 -4.29 13.28
N ALA A 52 0.78 -3.16 13.20
CA ALA A 52 2.09 -2.97 13.82
C ALA A 52 2.00 -2.86 15.34
N ASP A 53 3.08 -3.19 16.02
CA ASP A 53 3.26 -2.90 17.43
C ASP A 53 3.53 -1.38 17.62
N PRO A 54 2.69 -0.65 18.39
CA PRO A 54 2.90 0.78 18.65
C PRO A 54 4.27 1.10 19.25
N SER A 55 4.85 0.18 20.03
CA SER A 55 6.16 0.37 20.67
C SER A 55 7.34 0.24 19.69
N ARG A 56 7.10 -0.34 18.50
CA ARG A 56 8.11 -0.59 17.45
C ARG A 56 7.72 0.04 16.11
N LEU A 57 6.78 0.99 16.14
CA LEU A 57 6.11 1.49 14.94
C LEU A 57 7.08 2.00 13.88
N ASP A 58 8.13 2.73 14.28
CA ASP A 58 9.11 3.27 13.35
C ASP A 58 9.90 2.18 12.61
N GLU A 59 10.31 1.13 13.32
CA GLU A 59 11.04 0.00 12.75
C GLU A 59 10.15 -0.79 11.79
N GLU A 60 8.92 -1.07 12.22
CA GLU A 60 7.96 -1.83 11.43
C GLU A 60 7.49 -1.04 10.20
N PHE A 61 7.29 0.28 10.32
CA PHE A 61 6.94 1.14 9.20
C PHE A 61 8.00 1.08 8.09
N GLU A 62 9.28 1.18 8.45
CA GLU A 62 10.36 1.05 7.47
C GLU A 62 10.45 -0.36 6.88
N GLU A 63 10.20 -1.42 7.66
CA GLU A 63 10.13 -2.78 7.14
C GLU A 63 8.99 -2.95 6.12
N ILE A 64 7.81 -2.41 6.41
CA ILE A 64 6.65 -2.42 5.51
C ILE A 64 7.00 -1.72 4.19
N CYS A 65 7.54 -0.51 4.26
CA CYS A 65 7.93 0.26 3.07
C CYS A 65 9.01 -0.47 2.25
N ARG A 66 10.05 -1.02 2.89
CA ARG A 66 11.08 -1.82 2.20
C ARG A 66 10.49 -3.05 1.52
N THR A 67 9.61 -3.78 2.21
CA THR A 67 8.99 -4.99 1.69
C THR A 67 8.17 -4.70 0.44
N LEU A 68 7.38 -3.63 0.46
CA LEU A 68 6.57 -3.22 -0.69
C LEU A 68 7.44 -2.70 -1.84
N ALA A 69 8.46 -1.89 -1.54
CA ALA A 69 9.39 -1.37 -2.56
C ALA A 69 10.16 -2.47 -3.31
N ALA A 70 10.50 -3.56 -2.62
CA ALA A 70 11.21 -4.69 -3.21
C ALA A 70 10.37 -5.54 -4.18
N THR A 71 9.06 -5.32 -4.24
CA THR A 71 8.17 -6.15 -5.08
C THR A 71 8.43 -5.98 -6.58
N ARG A 72 8.62 -4.73 -7.05
CA ARG A 72 8.84 -4.40 -8.46
C ARG A 72 9.77 -3.17 -8.59
N PRO A 73 11.10 -3.35 -8.60
CA PRO A 73 12.08 -2.27 -8.51
C PRO A 73 12.05 -1.21 -9.62
N THR A 74 11.36 -1.46 -10.73
CA THR A 74 11.23 -0.53 -11.86
C THR A 74 9.89 0.20 -11.90
N ALA A 75 8.95 -0.11 -11.00
CA ALA A 75 7.61 0.48 -11.00
C ALA A 75 7.66 1.89 -10.37
N VAL A 76 7.79 2.94 -11.18
CA VAL A 76 7.90 4.34 -10.68
C VAL A 76 6.75 4.73 -9.74
N ASN A 77 5.50 4.39 -10.09
CA ASN A 77 4.33 4.69 -9.25
C ASN A 77 4.33 3.96 -7.91
N LEU A 78 4.99 2.79 -7.80
CA LEU A 78 5.18 2.09 -6.52
C LEU A 78 6.00 2.97 -5.57
N PHE A 79 7.15 3.46 -6.04
CA PHE A 79 8.04 4.29 -5.24
C PHE A 79 7.44 5.64 -4.93
N TRP A 80 6.76 6.27 -5.90
CA TRP A 80 6.03 7.52 -5.66
C TRP A 80 4.99 7.37 -4.55
N ALA A 81 4.22 6.28 -4.56
CA ALA A 81 3.22 6.00 -3.55
C ALA A 81 3.83 5.77 -2.16
N ILE A 82 4.88 4.94 -2.07
CA ILE A 82 5.59 4.68 -0.82
C ILE A 82 6.20 5.98 -0.25
N GLU A 83 6.82 6.80 -1.10
CA GLU A 83 7.40 8.07 -0.69
C GLU A 83 6.34 9.06 -0.19
N ARG A 84 5.17 9.12 -0.83
CA ARG A 84 4.03 9.91 -0.33
C ARG A 84 3.59 9.44 1.05
N MET A 85 3.50 8.13 1.28
CA MET A 85 3.15 7.57 2.58
C MET A 85 4.21 7.87 3.65
N ARG A 86 5.51 7.81 3.31
CA ARG A 86 6.61 8.21 4.20
C ARG A 86 6.49 9.65 4.67
N ARG A 87 6.24 10.59 3.76
CA ARG A 87 6.09 12.01 4.12
C ARG A 87 4.91 12.25 5.07
N VAL A 88 3.80 11.56 4.83
CA VAL A 88 2.64 11.64 5.73
C VAL A 88 3.00 11.06 7.10
N TYR A 89 3.63 9.88 7.14
CA TYR A 89 4.07 9.26 8.38
C TYR A 89 4.98 10.19 9.20
N GLU A 90 6.01 10.76 8.60
CA GLU A 90 6.91 11.70 9.27
C GLU A 90 6.18 12.92 9.86
N GLY A 91 5.11 13.39 9.20
CA GLY A 91 4.28 14.48 9.71
C GLY A 91 3.39 14.10 10.90
N VAL A 92 3.10 12.81 11.12
CA VAL A 92 2.14 12.35 12.15
C VAL A 92 2.72 11.39 13.18
N ARG A 93 3.96 10.89 13.00
CA ARG A 93 4.59 9.88 13.87
C ARG A 93 4.74 10.27 15.34
N GLY A 94 4.72 11.58 15.65
CA GLY A 94 4.68 12.09 17.02
C GLY A 94 3.30 12.10 17.69
N GLY A 95 2.24 11.76 16.94
CA GLY A 95 0.87 11.68 17.42
C GLY A 95 0.53 10.35 18.10
N SER A 96 -0.74 10.18 18.44
CA SER A 96 -1.23 8.89 18.95
C SER A 96 -1.21 7.82 17.85
N PHE A 97 -1.01 6.56 18.21
CA PHE A 97 -1.02 5.44 17.24
C PHE A 97 -2.30 5.42 16.38
N GLY A 98 -3.45 5.66 16.98
CA GLY A 98 -4.72 5.76 16.27
C GLY A 98 -4.77 6.91 15.26
N ALA A 99 -4.15 8.06 15.56
CA ALA A 99 -4.05 9.18 14.62
C ALA A 99 -3.15 8.81 13.43
N VAL A 100 -2.00 8.16 13.67
CA VAL A 100 -1.11 7.68 12.61
C VAL A 100 -1.86 6.71 11.67
N GLN A 101 -2.56 5.72 12.25
CA GLN A 101 -3.35 4.76 11.49
C GLN A 101 -4.43 5.44 10.64
N ALA A 102 -5.18 6.36 11.23
CA ALA A 102 -6.26 7.08 10.56
C ALA A 102 -5.72 7.92 9.38
N THR A 103 -4.66 8.70 9.60
CA THR A 103 -4.10 9.58 8.56
C THR A 103 -3.49 8.79 7.40
N LEU A 104 -2.80 7.68 7.66
CA LEU A 104 -2.26 6.83 6.60
C LEU A 104 -3.38 6.16 5.78
N LEU A 105 -4.42 5.65 6.45
CA LEU A 105 -5.58 5.08 5.77
C LEU A 105 -6.29 6.13 4.89
N GLU A 106 -6.53 7.32 5.42
CA GLU A 106 -7.14 8.42 4.67
C GLU A 106 -6.30 8.78 3.45
N THR A 107 -4.97 8.85 3.61
CA THR A 107 -4.05 9.14 2.52
C THR A 107 -4.13 8.08 1.42
N ALA A 108 -4.11 6.79 1.78
CA ALA A 108 -4.23 5.70 0.81
C ALA A 108 -5.59 5.71 0.08
N LEU A 109 -6.68 6.01 0.79
CA LEU A 109 -8.01 6.16 0.19
C LEU A 109 -8.07 7.37 -0.77
N ARG A 110 -7.44 8.48 -0.40
CA ARG A 110 -7.35 9.68 -1.26
C ARG A 110 -6.56 9.40 -2.52
N MET A 111 -5.45 8.67 -2.43
CA MET A 111 -4.66 8.28 -3.61
C MET A 111 -5.47 7.38 -4.56
N ARG A 112 -6.32 6.50 -4.04
CA ARG A 112 -7.25 5.72 -4.87
C ARG A 112 -8.24 6.64 -5.59
N GLU A 113 -8.80 7.60 -4.89
CA GLU A 113 -9.76 8.54 -5.49
C GLU A 113 -9.11 9.41 -6.56
N GLU A 114 -7.92 9.96 -6.30
CA GLU A 114 -7.13 10.71 -7.27
C GLU A 114 -6.84 9.88 -8.53
N ASP A 115 -6.54 8.59 -8.39
CA ASP A 115 -6.34 7.67 -9.52
C ASP A 115 -7.63 7.45 -10.32
N ILE A 116 -8.78 7.31 -9.65
CA ILE A 116 -10.09 7.15 -10.33
C ILE A 116 -10.45 8.41 -11.13
N GLN A 117 -10.11 9.61 -10.65
CA GLN A 117 -10.45 10.87 -11.33
C GLN A 117 -9.59 11.15 -12.57
N VAL A 118 -8.40 10.53 -12.66
CA VAL A 118 -7.43 10.78 -13.75
C VAL A 118 -7.56 9.75 -14.90
N ASN A 119 -8.25 8.63 -14.68
CA ASN A 119 -8.47 7.57 -15.67
C ASN A 119 -9.91 7.55 -16.21
#